data_AF-A0A4Y9J167-F1
#
_entry.id   AF-A0A4Y9J167-F1
#
_cell.length_a   1.000
_cell.length_b   1.000
_cell.length_c   1.000
_cell.angle_alpha   90.00
_cell.angle_beta   90.00
_cell.angle_gamma   90.00
#
_symmetry.space_group_name_H-M   'P 1'
#
loop_
_entity.id
_entity.type
_entity.pdbx_description
1 polymer ?
#
loop_
_entity_poly.entity_id
_entity_poly.type
_entity_poly.pdbx_seq_one_letter_code
_entity_poly.pdbx_strand_id
1 'polypeptide(L)'
;MKTKQIIKRLPPFTLSIIVTLAVLYLTLVPKPLPDNDIEWFEGADKVVHAIMMLGVTGCLGIDYLRRYGKRETNAPAMLIIVFVLSTGVFGGLIEVAQGWMNLGRGEDLNDFIADCIGALAGGFLSLVLWQPVHRWFWGKKKLS
;
A
#
# COMPACT_ATOMS: atom_id res chain seq x y z
N MET A 1 23.75 -2.72 -8.23
CA MET A 1 23.59 -4.19 -8.19
C MET A 1 23.14 -4.72 -6.82
N LYS A 2 23.60 -4.15 -5.69
CA LYS A 2 23.24 -4.61 -4.33
C LYS A 2 21.75 -4.50 -3.97
N THR A 3 21.07 -3.39 -4.31
CA THR A 3 19.68 -3.12 -3.90
C THR A 3 18.67 -4.15 -4.43
N LYS A 4 18.79 -4.55 -5.71
CA LYS A 4 17.94 -5.59 -6.32
C LYS A 4 18.07 -6.94 -5.63
N GLN A 5 19.28 -7.29 -5.20
CA GLN A 5 19.55 -8.55 -4.52
C GLN A 5 19.03 -8.56 -3.09
N ILE A 6 19.15 -7.43 -2.37
CA ILE A 6 18.60 -7.29 -1.02
C ILE A 6 17.07 -7.44 -1.06
N ILE A 7 16.40 -6.70 -1.94
CA ILE A 7 14.93 -6.75 -2.06
C ILE A 7 14.47 -8.16 -2.47
N LYS A 8 15.16 -8.84 -3.39
CA LYS A 8 14.80 -10.22 -3.77
C LYS A 8 14.99 -11.26 -2.67
N ARG A 9 15.88 -11.03 -1.70
CA ARG A 9 16.16 -11.96 -0.60
C ARG A 9 15.24 -11.79 0.61
N LEU A 10 14.50 -10.69 0.69
CA LEU A 10 13.52 -10.50 1.75
C LEU A 10 12.46 -11.62 1.70
N PRO A 11 12.00 -12.11 2.87
CA PRO A 11 10.89 -13.05 2.94
C PRO A 11 9.66 -12.55 2.17
N PRO A 12 8.79 -13.46 1.69
CA PRO A 12 7.52 -13.09 1.10
C PRO A 12 6.71 -12.15 1.99
N PHE A 13 6.00 -11.20 1.38
CA PHE A 13 5.07 -10.27 2.05
C PHE A 13 5.70 -9.32 3.09
N THR A 14 7.03 -9.26 3.18
CA THR A 14 7.72 -8.39 4.15
C THR A 14 7.37 -6.92 3.93
N LEU A 15 7.27 -6.45 2.67
CA LEU A 15 6.96 -5.04 2.41
C LEU A 15 5.51 -4.73 2.77
N SER A 16 4.58 -5.61 2.40
CA SER A 16 3.17 -5.48 2.77
C SER A 16 3.00 -5.43 4.29
N ILE A 17 3.63 -6.34 5.04
CA ILE A 17 3.54 -6.36 6.50
C ILE A 17 4.07 -5.06 7.11
N ILE A 18 5.25 -4.60 6.68
CA ILE A 18 5.84 -3.36 7.22
C ILE A 18 4.93 -2.16 6.95
N VAL A 19 4.42 -2.03 5.72
CA VAL A 19 3.54 -0.90 5.36
C VAL A 19 2.21 -0.99 6.10
N THR A 20 1.58 -2.17 6.19
CA THR A 20 0.35 -2.36 6.96
C THR A 20 0.54 -2.00 8.43
N LEU A 21 1.64 -2.41 9.07
CA LEU A 21 1.95 -2.04 10.45
C LEU A 21 2.16 -0.54 10.61
N ALA A 22 2.85 0.10 9.66
CA ALA A 22 3.04 1.55 9.66
C ALA A 22 1.69 2.28 9.53
N VAL A 23 0.79 1.82 8.65
CA VAL A 23 -0.56 2.38 8.51
C VAL A 23 -1.34 2.25 9.82
N LEU A 24 -1.40 1.05 10.42
CA LEU A 24 -2.07 0.85 11.71
C LEU A 24 -1.52 1.75 12.81
N TYR A 25 -0.20 1.92 12.88
CA TYR A 25 0.43 2.82 13.83
C TYR A 25 -0.01 4.27 13.59
N LEU A 26 0.03 4.73 12.34
CA LEU A 26 -0.28 6.12 12.00
C LEU A 26 -1.78 6.45 12.16
N THR A 27 -2.68 5.49 11.96
CA THR A 27 -4.13 5.70 12.03
C THR A 27 -4.69 5.48 13.44
N LEU A 28 -4.27 4.42 14.15
CA LEU A 28 -4.85 4.03 15.43
C LEU A 28 -4.18 4.68 16.64
N VAL A 29 -2.92 5.11 16.55
CA VAL A 29 -2.25 5.80 17.66
C VAL A 29 -2.68 7.28 17.66
N PRO A 30 -3.12 7.87 18.80
CA PRO A 30 -3.66 9.23 18.82
C PRO A 30 -2.66 10.34 18.46
N LYS A 31 -1.38 10.16 18.80
CA LYS A 31 -0.28 11.07 18.45
C LYS A 31 0.92 10.26 17.97
N PRO A 32 0.90 9.78 16.72
CA PRO A 32 1.94 8.89 16.21
C PRO A 32 3.20 9.66 15.78
N LEU A 33 3.07 10.95 15.49
CA LEU A 33 4.11 11.84 15.02
C LEU A 33 4.35 12.95 16.04
N PRO A 34 5.58 13.47 16.15
CA PRO A 34 5.87 14.66 16.95
C PRO A 34 5.13 15.87 16.38
N ASP A 35 4.85 16.83 17.25
CA ASP A 35 4.29 18.11 16.85
C ASP A 35 5.20 18.76 15.80
N ASN A 36 4.60 19.27 14.73
CA ASN A 36 5.30 20.00 13.69
C ASN A 36 4.57 21.33 13.42
N ASP A 37 5.33 22.36 13.05
CA ASP A 37 4.80 23.70 12.78
C ASP A 37 4.22 23.81 11.35
N ILE A 38 3.82 22.69 10.73
CA ILE A 38 3.31 22.67 9.36
C ILE A 38 1.80 22.85 9.41
N GLU A 39 1.32 24.00 8.96
CA GLU A 39 -0.10 24.20 8.68
C GLU A 39 -0.48 23.40 7.42
N TRP A 40 -1.21 22.30 7.61
CA TRP A 40 -1.74 21.50 6.50
C TRP A 40 -3.03 22.13 5.94
N PHE A 41 -3.28 21.90 4.65
CA PHE A 41 -4.53 22.31 4.01
C PHE A 41 -5.72 21.44 4.45
N GLU A 42 -6.94 21.96 4.31
CA GLU A 42 -8.17 21.24 4.62
C GLU A 42 -8.29 19.96 3.77
N GLY A 43 -8.46 18.80 4.41
CA GLY A 43 -8.55 17.50 3.72
C GLY A 43 -7.19 16.84 3.43
N ALA A 44 -6.07 17.35 3.96
CA ALA A 44 -4.76 16.71 3.82
C ALA A 44 -4.71 15.30 4.43
N ASP A 45 -5.44 15.07 5.51
CA ASP A 45 -5.68 13.78 6.15
C ASP A 45 -6.23 12.73 5.15
N LYS A 46 -7.25 13.09 4.36
CA LYS A 46 -7.83 12.21 3.33
C LYS A 46 -6.81 11.82 2.27
N VAL A 47 -5.98 12.78 1.86
CA VAL A 47 -4.89 12.51 0.90
C VAL A 47 -3.89 11.52 1.50
N VAL A 48 -3.58 11.65 2.79
CA VAL A 48 -2.70 10.72 3.51
C VAL A 48 -3.31 9.32 3.57
N HIS A 49 -4.60 9.19 3.90
CA HIS A 49 -5.34 7.91 3.87
C HIS A 49 -5.28 7.25 2.49
N ALA A 50 -5.55 8.01 1.42
CA ALA A 50 -5.43 7.50 0.05
C ALA A 50 -3.99 7.04 -0.27
N ILE A 51 -2.96 7.78 0.15
CA ILE A 51 -1.56 7.38 -0.04
C ILE A 51 -1.23 6.12 0.76
N MET A 52 -1.74 5.98 1.98
CA MET A 52 -1.55 4.80 2.82
C MET A 52 -2.10 3.54 2.14
N MET A 53 -3.34 3.58 1.65
CA MET A 53 -3.97 2.42 0.99
C MET A 53 -3.39 2.13 -0.40
N LEU A 54 -2.92 3.16 -1.10
CA LEU A 54 -2.10 2.99 -2.31
C LEU A 54 -0.82 2.22 -1.98
N GLY A 55 -0.15 2.59 -0.89
CA GLY A 55 1.07 1.94 -0.40
C GLY A 55 0.84 0.48 -0.06
N VAL A 56 -0.22 0.16 0.69
CA VAL A 56 -0.59 -1.22 1.05
C VAL A 56 -0.85 -2.06 -0.20
N THR A 57 -1.75 -1.60 -1.08
CA THR A 57 -2.12 -2.33 -2.31
C THR A 57 -0.91 -2.51 -3.24
N GLY A 58 -0.11 -1.46 -3.43
CA GLY A 58 1.10 -1.51 -4.24
C GLY A 58 2.15 -2.48 -3.68
N CYS A 59 2.35 -2.51 -2.36
CA CYS A 59 3.27 -3.44 -1.72
C CYS A 59 2.82 -4.90 -1.87
N LEU A 60 1.52 -5.19 -1.77
CA LEU A 60 0.96 -6.51 -2.07
C LEU A 60 1.28 -6.94 -3.51
N GLY A 61 1.09 -6.04 -4.47
CA GLY A 61 1.46 -6.27 -5.87
C GLY A 61 2.95 -6.54 -6.06
N ILE A 62 3.83 -5.75 -5.44
CA ILE A 62 5.28 -5.91 -5.51
C ILE A 62 5.75 -7.21 -4.85
N ASP A 63 5.24 -7.56 -3.68
CA ASP A 63 5.62 -8.78 -2.97
C ASP A 63 5.14 -10.03 -3.74
N TYR A 64 3.94 -9.99 -4.31
CA TYR A 64 3.45 -11.05 -5.20
C TYR A 64 4.36 -11.19 -6.44
N LEU A 65 4.62 -10.08 -7.13
CA LEU A 65 5.50 -10.06 -8.29
C LEU A 65 6.88 -10.62 -7.93
N ARG A 66 7.50 -10.19 -6.82
CA ARG A 66 8.81 -10.69 -6.35
C ARG A 66 8.84 -12.20 -6.15
N ARG A 67 7.75 -12.77 -5.64
CA ARG A 67 7.66 -14.20 -5.34
C ARG A 67 7.36 -15.05 -6.58
N TYR A 68 6.41 -14.61 -7.42
CA TYR A 68 5.85 -15.44 -8.51
C TYR A 68 6.18 -14.93 -9.92
N GLY A 69 6.67 -13.69 -10.04
CA GLY A 69 6.95 -13.02 -11.32
C GLY A 69 8.03 -13.69 -12.18
N LYS A 70 8.84 -14.60 -11.62
CA LYS A 70 9.75 -15.43 -12.44
C LYS A 70 8.98 -16.38 -13.37
N ARG A 71 7.80 -16.85 -12.95
CA ARG A 71 6.91 -17.74 -13.73
C ARG A 71 5.78 -16.96 -14.40
N GLU A 72 5.25 -15.95 -13.73
CA GLU A 72 4.12 -15.16 -14.22
C GLU A 72 4.59 -13.82 -14.77
N THR A 73 4.63 -13.70 -16.10
CA THR A 73 5.08 -12.49 -16.79
C THR A 73 3.97 -11.44 -16.90
N ASN A 74 2.70 -11.86 -16.93
CA ASN A 74 1.55 -10.98 -17.08
C ASN A 74 0.97 -10.59 -15.72
N ALA A 75 0.29 -9.44 -15.66
CA ALA A 75 -0.34 -8.97 -14.44
C ALA A 75 -1.53 -9.88 -14.08
N PRO A 76 -1.60 -10.40 -12.84
CA PRO A 76 -2.71 -11.25 -12.39
C PRO A 76 -3.89 -10.36 -12.01
N ALA A 77 -4.63 -9.87 -13.01
CA ALA A 77 -5.69 -8.86 -12.82
C ALA A 77 -6.73 -9.26 -11.75
N MET A 78 -7.18 -10.52 -11.74
CA MET A 78 -8.11 -11.01 -10.71
C MET A 78 -7.53 -10.92 -9.30
N LEU A 79 -6.25 -11.25 -9.13
CA LEU A 79 -5.61 -11.15 -7.82
C LEU A 79 -5.42 -9.69 -7.39
N ILE A 80 -5.13 -8.80 -8.34
CA ILE A 80 -5.05 -7.36 -8.07
C ILE A 80 -6.41 -6.83 -7.59
N ILE A 81 -7.51 -7.28 -8.20
CA ILE A 81 -8.87 -6.95 -7.72
C ILE A 81 -9.07 -7.45 -6.28
N VAL A 82 -8.63 -8.67 -5.96
CA VAL A 82 -8.69 -9.18 -4.58
C VAL A 82 -7.88 -8.30 -3.62
N PHE A 83 -6.70 -7.81 -4.02
CA PHE A 83 -5.89 -6.90 -3.19
C PHE A 83 -6.57 -5.55 -2.97
N VAL A 84 -7.20 -4.98 -4.01
CA VAL A 84 -7.97 -3.74 -3.91
C VAL A 84 -9.13 -3.92 -2.93
N LEU A 85 -9.94 -4.97 -3.11
CA LEU A 85 -11.09 -5.23 -2.23
C LEU A 85 -10.64 -5.49 -0.78
N SER A 86 -9.58 -6.28 -0.59
CA SER A 86 -9.03 -6.56 0.74
C SER A 86 -8.52 -5.29 1.42
N THR A 87 -7.86 -4.39 0.67
CA THR A 87 -7.35 -3.13 1.20
C THR A 87 -8.48 -2.14 1.51
N GLY A 88 -9.53 -2.09 0.67
CA GLY A 88 -10.72 -1.29 0.96
C GLY A 88 -11.45 -1.77 2.22
N VAL A 89 -11.65 -3.08 2.37
CA VAL A 89 -12.20 -3.66 3.61
C VAL A 89 -11.31 -3.34 4.81
N PHE A 90 -9.99 -3.41 4.64
CA PHE A 90 -9.04 -3.06 5.69
C PHE A 90 -9.16 -1.59 6.14
N GLY A 91 -9.29 -0.65 5.20
CA GLY A 91 -9.57 0.76 5.51
C GLY A 91 -10.86 0.93 6.32
N GLY A 92 -11.96 0.31 5.87
CA GLY A 92 -13.22 0.34 6.62
C GLY A 92 -13.14 -0.26 8.03
N LEU A 93 -12.33 -1.30 8.23
CA LEU A 93 -12.08 -1.85 9.56
C LEU A 93 -11.28 -0.90 10.46
N ILE A 94 -10.37 -0.09 9.90
CA ILE A 94 -9.64 0.94 10.64
C ILE A 94 -10.62 2.02 11.13
N GLU A 95 -11.51 2.49 10.27
CA GLU A 95 -12.52 3.51 10.62
C GLU A 95 -13.42 3.04 11.77
N VAL A 96 -13.93 1.81 11.69
CA VAL A 96 -14.74 1.20 12.76
C VAL A 96 -13.92 1.10 14.06
N ALA A 97 -12.65 0.70 13.97
CA ALA A 97 -11.78 0.62 15.14
C ALA A 97 -11.52 2.00 15.77
N GLN A 98 -11.30 3.05 14.97
CA GLN A 98 -11.13 4.41 15.45
C GLN A 98 -12.39 4.90 16.18
N GLY A 99 -13.57 4.66 15.61
CA GLY A 99 -14.86 4.95 16.24
C GLY A 99 -15.03 4.27 17.59
N TRP A 100 -14.60 3.01 17.73
CA TRP A 100 -14.67 2.26 18.99
C TRP A 100 -13.63 2.68 20.03
N MET A 101 -12.46 3.13 19.62
CA MET A 101 -11.37 3.50 20.52
C MET A 101 -11.69 4.80 21.31
N ASN A 102 -12.52 5.69 20.76
CA ASN A 102 -12.95 6.95 21.39
C ASN A 102 -11.76 7.80 21.93
N LEU A 103 -10.62 7.76 21.24
CA LEU A 103 -9.38 8.45 21.61
C LEU A 103 -9.23 9.82 20.93
N GLY A 104 -10.33 10.44 20.50
CA GLY A 104 -10.34 11.74 19.80
C GLY A 104 -10.08 11.68 18.29
N ARG A 105 -9.91 10.48 17.72
CA ARG A 105 -10.06 10.19 16.28
C ARG A 105 -11.38 9.45 16.09
N GLY A 106 -12.29 10.03 15.32
CA GLY A 106 -13.62 9.46 15.06
C GLY A 106 -13.68 8.75 13.71
N GLU A 107 -14.72 7.96 13.52
CA GLU A 107 -15.09 7.41 12.21
C GLU A 107 -15.42 8.55 11.22
N ASP A 108 -14.80 8.57 10.03
CA ASP A 108 -15.15 9.49 8.93
C ASP A 108 -15.38 8.71 7.64
N LEU A 109 -16.60 8.83 7.10
CA LEU A 109 -16.94 8.25 5.80
C LEU A 109 -16.04 8.78 4.67
N ASN A 110 -15.57 10.02 4.76
CA ASN A 110 -14.67 10.59 3.76
C ASN A 110 -13.28 9.92 3.79
N ASP A 111 -12.80 9.53 4.97
CA ASP A 111 -11.54 8.79 5.11
C ASP A 111 -11.69 7.39 4.53
N PHE A 112 -12.83 6.72 4.76
CA PHE A 112 -13.15 5.46 4.08
C PHE A 112 -13.20 5.59 2.55
N ILE A 113 -13.79 6.66 2.02
CA ILE A 113 -13.81 6.93 0.58
C ILE A 113 -12.39 7.15 0.07
N ALA A 114 -11.57 7.90 0.80
CA ALA A 114 -10.18 8.15 0.45
C ALA A 114 -9.36 6.84 0.44
N ASP A 115 -9.59 5.96 1.41
CA ASP A 115 -9.01 4.62 1.47
C ASP A 115 -9.36 3.78 0.24
N CYS A 116 -10.63 3.81 -0.18
CA CYS A 116 -11.09 3.11 -1.38
C CYS A 116 -10.42 3.66 -2.66
N ILE A 117 -10.31 4.99 -2.78
CA ILE A 117 -9.61 5.66 -3.89
C ILE A 117 -8.14 5.25 -3.90
N GLY A 118 -7.49 5.26 -2.73
CA GLY A 118 -6.11 4.83 -2.56
C GLY A 118 -5.88 3.38 -2.98
N ALA A 119 -6.74 2.47 -2.53
CA ALA A 119 -6.69 1.06 -2.92
C ALA A 119 -6.83 0.88 -4.44
N LEU A 120 -7.82 1.53 -5.05
CA LEU A 120 -8.03 1.51 -6.51
C LEU A 120 -6.81 2.06 -7.27
N ALA A 121 -6.25 3.18 -6.83
CA ALA A 121 -5.06 3.79 -7.42
C ALA A 121 -3.85 2.84 -7.31
N GLY A 122 -3.64 2.20 -6.16
CA GLY A 122 -2.60 1.19 -5.97
C GLY A 122 -2.77 -0.02 -6.87
N GLY A 123 -4.00 -0.50 -7.08
CA GLY A 123 -4.33 -1.56 -8.02
C GLY A 123 -4.05 -1.17 -9.47
N PHE A 124 -4.50 0.01 -9.88
CA PHE A 124 -4.24 0.57 -11.21
C PHE A 124 -2.74 0.71 -11.48
N LEU A 125 -1.98 1.29 -10.54
CA LEU A 125 -0.52 1.39 -10.65
C LEU A 125 0.14 0.01 -10.72
N SER A 126 -0.37 -0.97 -9.97
CA SER A 126 0.14 -2.34 -10.03
C SER A 126 -0.04 -2.97 -11.42
N LEU A 127 -1.14 -2.66 -12.12
CA LEU A 127 -1.37 -3.09 -13.51
C LEU A 127 -0.44 -2.37 -14.48
N VAL A 128 -0.39 -1.03 -14.43
CA VAL A 128 0.38 -0.19 -15.37
C VAL A 128 1.88 -0.43 -15.21
N LEU A 129 2.36 -0.53 -13.98
CA LEU A 129 3.78 -0.69 -13.66
C LEU A 129 4.23 -2.15 -13.63
N TRP A 130 3.32 -3.11 -13.86
CA TRP A 130 3.65 -4.54 -13.83
C TRP A 130 4.84 -4.90 -14.73
N GLN A 131 4.74 -4.58 -16.03
CA GLN A 131 5.76 -4.90 -17.01
C GLN A 131 7.09 -4.14 -16.79
N PRO A 132 7.08 -2.82 -16.51
CA PRO A 132 8.30 -2.10 -16.11
C PRO A 132 8.99 -2.71 -14.90
N VAL A 133 8.25 -3.01 -13.82
CA VAL A 133 8.81 -3.53 -12.57
C VAL A 133 9.29 -4.97 -12.77
N HIS A 134 8.55 -5.79 -13.52
CA HIS A 134 8.97 -7.14 -13.91
C HIS A 134 10.30 -7.11 -14.67
N ARG A 135 10.41 -6.29 -15.72
CA ARG A 135 11.65 -6.11 -16.49
C ARG A 135 12.79 -5.58 -15.62
N TRP A 136 12.51 -4.73 -14.65
CA TRP A 136 13.53 -4.25 -13.73
C TRP A 136 14.06 -5.36 -12.82
N PHE A 137 13.20 -6.27 -12.35
CA PHE A 137 13.61 -7.41 -11.53
C PHE A 137 14.26 -8.54 -12.33
N TRP A 138 13.67 -8.97 -13.46
CA TRP A 138 14.11 -10.18 -14.21
C TRP A 138 14.64 -9.91 -15.62
N GLY A 139 14.64 -8.68 -16.10
CA GLY A 139 15.20 -8.33 -17.40
C GLY A 139 16.68 -8.70 -17.47
N LYS A 140 17.07 -9.44 -18.52
CA LYS A 140 18.48 -9.72 -18.81
C LYS A 140 19.16 -8.42 -19.21
N LYS A 141 20.30 -8.08 -18.59
CA LYS A 141 21.21 -7.08 -19.18
C LYS A 141 21.67 -7.64 -20.52
N LYS A 142 21.45 -6.92 -21.63
CA LYS A 142 22.27 -7.14 -22.82
C LYS A 142 23.71 -6.85 -22.40
N LEU A 143 24.52 -7.89 -22.31
CA LEU A 143 25.98 -7.74 -22.28
C LEU A 143 26.35 -7.37 -23.73
N SER A 144 26.58 -6.08 -23.96
CA SER A 144 27.31 -5.59 -25.14
C SER A 144 28.78 -5.48 -24.79
#